data_AF-A0A2E5VMW1-F1
#
_entry.id   AF-A0A2E5VMW1-F1
#
_cell.length_a   1.000
_cell.length_b   1.000
_cell.length_c   1.000
_cell.angle_alpha   90.00
_cell.angle_beta   90.00
_cell.angle_gamma   90.00
#
_symmetry.space_group_name_H-M   'P 1'
#
loop_
_entity.id
_entity.type
_entity.pdbx_description
1 polymer ?
#
loop_
_entity_poly.entity_id
_entity_poly.type
_entity_poly.pdbx_seq_one_letter_code
_entity_poly.pdbx_strand_id
1 'polypeptide(L)'
;GGDKGPGGDKGPGGDKGPGGDKGPGGDKGPGGDKGPGNGPGGMVHQDADGTDEKIPEQDPTNPSKVPLPAHIRVTGTSVGGSMAIETGPGPDVVQIADGRVGFMLRVNTHAGDDAVTLNDLRTGRVLQVNTGPGNDDIGLTKVSNRGAALINGGGHDDSIHVEDSKLNRLRVNLGGGLENSLDLKQTSIHGGLIVNGRQGVDRVDLNEVQVQGPTRIRTGSGADAIRIVDSTFSRSFALRAGLGDDTLEIEGSKFAGRVSLTGGDDIDTLVETNNEFADAFFEDFEL
;
A
#
# COMPACT_ATOMS: atom_id res chain seq x y z
N GLY A 1 78.19 5.01 -44.35
CA GLY A 1 78.83 3.77 -43.88
C GLY A 1 77.80 2.95 -43.16
N GLY A 2 77.66 1.68 -43.55
CA GLY A 2 76.90 0.65 -42.82
C GLY A 2 75.63 0.17 -43.54
N ASP A 3 75.80 -0.69 -44.54
CA ASP A 3 74.72 -1.45 -45.19
C ASP A 3 74.01 -2.39 -44.20
N LYS A 4 72.68 -2.48 -44.29
CA LYS A 4 71.87 -3.56 -43.69
C LYS A 4 71.35 -4.45 -44.82
N GLY A 5 71.66 -5.75 -44.70
CA GLY A 5 71.48 -6.76 -45.75
C GLY A 5 70.02 -7.11 -46.11
N PRO A 6 69.83 -7.96 -47.14
CA PRO A 6 68.51 -8.24 -47.68
C PRO A 6 67.63 -9.07 -46.73
N GLY A 7 66.33 -8.79 -46.75
CA GLY A 7 65.30 -9.41 -45.91
C GLY A 7 65.04 -10.87 -46.27
N GLY A 8 64.77 -11.69 -45.24
CA GLY A 8 64.40 -13.10 -45.40
C GLY A 8 62.93 -13.29 -45.79
N ASP A 9 62.68 -14.31 -46.61
CA ASP A 9 61.37 -14.65 -47.12
C ASP A 9 60.43 -15.21 -46.03
N LYS A 10 59.15 -14.83 -46.11
CA LYS A 10 58.09 -15.41 -45.28
C LYS A 10 57.72 -16.80 -45.80
N GLY A 11 57.66 -17.78 -44.90
CA GLY A 11 57.21 -19.14 -45.21
C GLY A 11 55.74 -19.20 -45.65
N PRO A 12 55.33 -20.24 -46.38
CA PRO A 12 53.98 -20.37 -46.93
C PRO A 12 52.93 -20.55 -45.82
N GLY A 13 51.78 -19.89 -45.99
CA GLY A 13 50.63 -20.01 -45.08
C GLY A 13 49.94 -21.36 -45.25
N GLY A 14 49.59 -22.00 -44.13
CA GLY A 14 48.91 -23.30 -44.12
C GLY A 14 47.45 -23.22 -44.54
N ASP A 15 46.97 -24.29 -45.18
CA ASP A 15 45.60 -24.41 -45.69
C ASP A 15 44.57 -24.54 -44.56
N LYS A 16 43.42 -23.85 -44.72
CA LYS A 16 42.25 -24.01 -43.84
C LYS A 16 41.53 -25.32 -44.16
N GLY A 17 41.24 -26.12 -43.14
CA GLY A 17 40.45 -27.34 -43.27
C GLY A 17 39.00 -27.09 -43.72
N PRO A 18 38.33 -28.10 -44.30
CA PRO A 18 36.97 -27.95 -44.80
C PRO A 18 35.96 -27.73 -43.66
N GLY A 19 35.00 -26.83 -43.89
CA GLY A 19 33.92 -26.54 -42.95
C GLY A 19 32.93 -27.70 -42.87
N GLY A 20 32.56 -28.09 -41.65
CA GLY A 20 31.57 -29.15 -41.41
C GLY A 20 30.14 -28.72 -41.75
N ASP A 21 29.35 -29.67 -42.25
CA ASP A 21 27.96 -29.45 -42.62
C ASP A 21 27.08 -29.18 -41.38
N LYS A 22 26.18 -28.20 -41.49
CA LYS A 22 25.16 -27.93 -40.47
C LYS A 22 24.09 -29.02 -40.54
N GLY A 23 23.79 -29.64 -39.39
CA GLY A 23 22.67 -30.58 -39.27
C GLY A 23 21.31 -29.92 -39.52
N PRO A 24 20.26 -30.71 -39.84
CA PRO A 24 18.93 -30.17 -40.11
C PRO A 24 18.34 -29.51 -38.87
N GLY A 25 17.70 -28.35 -39.08
CA GLY A 25 17.06 -27.58 -38.02
C GLY A 25 15.84 -28.32 -37.46
N GLY A 26 15.79 -28.50 -36.15
CA GLY A 26 14.62 -29.06 -35.47
C GLY A 26 13.44 -28.10 -35.47
N ASP A 27 12.23 -28.65 -35.58
CA ASP A 27 10.98 -27.89 -35.53
C ASP A 27 10.83 -27.22 -34.16
N LYS A 28 10.45 -25.93 -34.16
CA LYS A 28 10.08 -25.21 -32.93
C LYS A 28 8.70 -25.68 -32.47
N GLY A 29 8.62 -26.19 -31.25
CA GLY A 29 7.33 -26.41 -30.57
C GLY A 29 6.64 -25.07 -30.23
N PRO A 30 5.30 -25.05 -30.08
CA PRO A 30 4.59 -23.82 -29.75
C PRO A 30 4.62 -23.51 -28.25
N GLY A 31 4.82 -22.22 -27.95
CA GLY A 31 4.18 -21.49 -26.85
C GLY A 31 4.67 -21.71 -25.42
N GLY A 32 5.23 -20.64 -24.85
CA GLY A 32 5.18 -20.39 -23.41
C GLY A 32 5.19 -18.89 -23.18
N ASP A 33 4.05 -18.32 -22.77
CA ASP A 33 3.99 -16.92 -22.37
C ASP A 33 4.90 -16.72 -21.17
N LYS A 34 5.83 -15.77 -21.32
CA LYS A 34 6.68 -15.34 -20.22
C LYS A 34 5.80 -14.58 -19.23
N GLY A 35 5.62 -15.14 -18.04
CA GLY A 35 5.12 -14.35 -16.91
C GLY A 35 6.06 -13.18 -16.61
N PRO A 36 5.56 -12.03 -16.12
CA PRO A 36 6.43 -10.93 -15.71
C PRO A 36 7.31 -11.38 -14.54
N GLY A 37 8.62 -11.37 -14.78
CA GLY A 37 9.62 -11.72 -13.79
C GLY A 37 9.78 -10.60 -12.77
N ASN A 38 9.44 -10.88 -11.52
CA ASN A 38 9.74 -10.01 -10.39
C ASN A 38 11.19 -10.24 -9.95
N GLY A 39 12.08 -9.31 -10.34
CA GLY A 39 13.39 -9.10 -9.73
C GLY A 39 13.35 -7.91 -8.75
N PRO A 40 14.11 -7.94 -7.64
CA PRO A 40 13.85 -7.08 -6.48
C PRO A 40 14.53 -5.72 -6.61
N GLY A 41 13.74 -4.66 -6.65
CA GLY A 41 14.23 -3.29 -6.58
C GLY A 41 13.14 -2.27 -6.84
N GLY A 42 12.64 -1.65 -5.75
CA GLY A 42 11.94 -0.37 -5.76
C GLY A 42 10.80 -0.20 -6.77
N MET A 43 9.60 -0.69 -6.44
CA MET A 43 8.40 0.01 -6.90
C MET A 43 8.22 1.24 -6.01
N VAL A 44 8.96 2.29 -6.38
CA VAL A 44 8.56 3.65 -6.07
C VAL A 44 7.47 3.95 -7.10
N HIS A 45 6.21 3.79 -6.70
CA HIS A 45 5.14 4.55 -7.34
C HIS A 45 5.37 6.01 -6.92
N GLN A 46 6.27 6.67 -7.64
CA GLN A 46 6.34 8.13 -7.73
C GLN A 46 5.17 8.56 -8.59
N ASP A 47 3.98 8.43 -8.04
CA ASP A 47 2.82 9.17 -8.54
C ASP A 47 2.86 10.45 -7.71
N ALA A 48 3.73 11.33 -8.20
CA ALA A 48 3.91 12.70 -7.76
C ALA A 48 3.74 13.58 -9.00
N ASP A 49 2.57 13.49 -9.62
CA ASP A 49 1.92 14.62 -10.24
C ASP A 49 0.41 14.42 -10.14
N GLY A 50 -0.32 15.50 -9.86
CA GLY A 50 -1.78 15.53 -9.92
C GLY A 50 -2.26 15.51 -11.38
N THR A 51 -1.72 14.64 -12.23
CA THR A 51 -2.43 14.29 -13.46
C THR A 51 -3.42 13.21 -13.09
N ASP A 52 -4.67 13.64 -12.93
CA ASP A 52 -5.89 12.88 -13.14
C ASP A 52 -5.58 11.76 -14.15
N GLU A 53 -5.26 10.54 -13.66
CA GLU A 53 -5.09 9.38 -14.52
C GLU A 53 -6.45 9.23 -15.16
N LYS A 54 -6.60 9.75 -16.38
CA LYS A 54 -7.88 9.77 -17.08
C LYS A 54 -8.47 8.37 -16.96
N ILE A 55 -9.49 8.23 -16.11
CA ILE A 55 -10.46 7.16 -16.20
C ILE A 55 -10.79 7.11 -17.69
N PRO A 56 -10.60 5.97 -18.39
CA PRO A 56 -10.69 5.94 -19.84
C PRO A 56 -11.96 6.65 -20.26
N GLU A 57 -11.80 7.82 -20.91
CA GLU A 57 -12.93 8.66 -21.31
C GLU A 57 -13.95 7.74 -21.95
N GLN A 58 -15.15 7.67 -21.36
CA GLN A 58 -16.27 6.94 -21.89
C GLN A 58 -16.42 7.40 -23.33
N ASP A 59 -16.05 6.57 -24.30
CA ASP A 59 -16.31 6.84 -25.71
C ASP A 59 -17.83 6.86 -25.83
N PRO A 60 -18.48 8.05 -25.92
CA PRO A 60 -19.93 8.16 -25.87
C PRO A 60 -20.57 7.54 -27.11
N THR A 61 -19.75 7.15 -28.10
CA THR A 61 -20.18 6.49 -29.33
C THR A 61 -20.13 4.95 -29.24
N ASN A 62 -19.57 4.38 -28.15
CA ASN A 62 -19.46 2.94 -27.97
C ASN A 62 -19.80 2.50 -26.52
N PRO A 63 -21.09 2.32 -26.21
CA PRO A 63 -21.55 1.93 -24.87
C PRO A 63 -21.06 0.55 -24.41
N SER A 64 -20.43 -0.25 -25.28
CA SER A 64 -19.80 -1.54 -24.93
C SER A 64 -18.40 -1.39 -24.30
N LYS A 65 -17.87 -0.17 -24.19
CA LYS A 65 -16.59 0.15 -23.52
C LYS A 65 -16.75 0.76 -22.13
N VAL A 66 -17.98 0.96 -21.65
CA VAL A 66 -18.20 1.37 -20.25
C VAL A 66 -17.79 0.19 -19.38
N PRO A 67 -16.82 0.35 -18.47
CA PRO A 67 -16.44 -0.73 -17.57
C PRO A 67 -17.65 -1.15 -16.73
N LEU A 68 -17.91 -2.45 -16.65
CA LEU A 68 -19.10 -2.98 -15.97
C LEU A 68 -18.77 -3.29 -14.51
N PRO A 69 -19.65 -2.92 -13.57
CA PRO A 69 -19.45 -3.21 -12.15
C PRO A 69 -19.46 -4.72 -11.88
N ALA A 70 -18.47 -5.20 -11.15
CA ALA A 70 -18.39 -6.53 -10.58
C ALA A 70 -18.96 -6.55 -9.16
N HIS A 71 -19.77 -7.56 -8.85
CA HIS A 71 -20.28 -7.80 -7.50
C HIS A 71 -19.86 -9.19 -7.06
N ILE A 72 -18.90 -9.27 -6.15
CA ILE A 72 -18.35 -10.51 -5.61
C ILE A 72 -18.75 -10.65 -4.15
N ARG A 73 -19.42 -11.75 -3.82
CA ARG A 73 -19.78 -12.08 -2.43
C ARG A 73 -19.29 -13.47 -2.06
N VAL A 74 -18.46 -13.55 -1.04
CA VAL A 74 -17.91 -14.80 -0.48
C VAL A 74 -18.32 -14.90 0.99
N THR A 75 -19.13 -15.89 1.36
CA THR A 75 -19.62 -16.05 2.74
C THR A 75 -19.45 -17.46 3.24
N GLY A 76 -19.21 -17.66 4.54
CA GLY A 76 -19.20 -19.00 5.15
C GLY A 76 -18.09 -19.91 4.62
N THR A 77 -17.05 -19.33 4.00
CA THR A 77 -16.06 -20.08 3.22
C THR A 77 -14.73 -20.19 3.96
N SER A 78 -14.16 -21.39 3.97
CA SER A 78 -12.83 -21.66 4.53
C SER A 78 -11.86 -22.11 3.44
N VAL A 79 -10.94 -21.22 3.05
CA VAL A 79 -9.85 -21.50 2.13
C VAL A 79 -8.60 -21.87 2.95
N GLY A 80 -8.12 -23.11 2.85
CA GLY A 80 -6.92 -23.55 3.59
C GLY A 80 -5.63 -22.84 3.15
N GLY A 81 -5.56 -22.43 1.89
CA GLY A 81 -4.42 -21.74 1.28
C GLY A 81 -4.65 -20.24 1.11
N SER A 82 -4.31 -19.74 -0.08
CA SER A 82 -4.51 -18.35 -0.47
C SER A 82 -5.82 -18.16 -1.23
N MET A 83 -6.43 -17.00 -1.07
CA MET A 83 -7.54 -16.51 -1.88
C MET A 83 -7.13 -15.17 -2.48
N ALA A 84 -7.32 -15.03 -3.80
CA ALA A 84 -7.14 -13.78 -4.51
C ALA A 84 -8.46 -13.44 -5.18
N ILE A 85 -8.89 -12.19 -5.03
CA ILE A 85 -10.00 -11.58 -5.74
C ILE A 85 -9.40 -10.45 -6.57
N GLU A 86 -9.69 -10.47 -7.86
CA GLU A 86 -9.21 -9.50 -8.84
C GLU A 86 -10.44 -9.13 -9.67
N THR A 87 -10.87 -7.88 -9.63
CA THR A 87 -11.96 -7.38 -10.47
C THR A 87 -11.40 -6.67 -11.71
N GLY A 88 -12.22 -5.95 -12.45
CA GLY A 88 -11.79 -5.20 -13.64
C GLY A 88 -11.78 -3.70 -13.35
N PRO A 89 -11.64 -2.84 -14.36
CA PRO A 89 -12.04 -1.44 -14.20
C PRO A 89 -13.56 -1.34 -14.04
N GLY A 90 -14.02 -0.26 -13.41
CA GLY A 90 -15.42 0.00 -13.09
C GLY A 90 -15.65 0.03 -11.58
N PRO A 91 -16.80 0.54 -11.12
CA PRO A 91 -17.11 0.58 -9.70
C PRO A 91 -17.49 -0.82 -9.20
N ASP A 92 -16.61 -1.45 -8.44
CA ASP A 92 -16.73 -2.84 -8.04
C ASP A 92 -17.07 -3.00 -6.55
N VAL A 93 -17.80 -4.06 -6.23
CA VAL A 93 -18.20 -4.39 -4.86
C VAL A 93 -17.67 -5.78 -4.50
N VAL A 94 -16.81 -5.85 -3.50
CA VAL A 94 -16.26 -7.10 -2.95
C VAL A 94 -16.65 -7.25 -1.48
N GLN A 95 -17.42 -8.29 -1.18
CA GLN A 95 -17.86 -8.60 0.18
C GLN A 95 -17.39 -9.99 0.60
N ILE A 96 -16.62 -10.08 1.68
CA ILE A 96 -16.13 -11.34 2.24
C ILE A 96 -16.55 -11.42 3.71
N ALA A 97 -17.36 -12.42 4.05
CA ALA A 97 -17.87 -12.57 5.41
C ALA A 97 -17.77 -14.00 5.96
N ASP A 98 -17.77 -14.11 7.28
CA ASP A 98 -17.97 -15.37 8.02
C ASP A 98 -17.01 -16.48 7.59
N GLY A 99 -15.74 -16.14 7.44
CA GLY A 99 -14.81 -16.97 6.67
C GLY A 99 -13.44 -17.19 7.32
N ARG A 100 -12.65 -18.02 6.66
CA ARG A 100 -11.23 -18.18 6.95
C ARG A 100 -10.41 -18.27 5.67
N VAL A 101 -9.29 -17.56 5.62
CA VAL A 101 -8.24 -17.72 4.60
C VAL A 101 -6.93 -18.06 5.30
N GLY A 102 -6.41 -19.27 5.05
CA GLY A 102 -5.35 -19.86 5.85
C GLY A 102 -3.97 -19.22 5.66
N PHE A 103 -3.65 -18.74 4.46
CA PHE A 103 -2.35 -18.17 4.13
C PHE A 103 -2.42 -16.69 3.76
N MET A 104 -2.98 -16.35 2.61
CA MET A 104 -3.04 -14.97 2.11
C MET A 104 -4.42 -14.68 1.56
N LEU A 105 -5.02 -13.58 1.99
CA LEU A 105 -6.12 -12.94 1.28
C LEU A 105 -5.55 -11.73 0.53
N ARG A 106 -5.79 -11.69 -0.79
CA ARG A 106 -5.59 -10.50 -1.62
C ARG A 106 -6.91 -10.11 -2.26
N VAL A 107 -7.22 -8.82 -2.24
CA VAL A 107 -8.30 -8.19 -2.98
C VAL A 107 -7.71 -7.02 -3.76
N ASN A 108 -7.87 -7.02 -5.08
CA ASN A 108 -7.53 -5.88 -5.92
C ASN A 108 -8.77 -5.49 -6.74
N THR A 109 -9.16 -4.22 -6.72
CA THR A 109 -10.33 -3.75 -7.47
C THR A 109 -10.04 -2.86 -8.68
N HIS A 110 -8.77 -2.51 -8.88
CA HIS A 110 -8.25 -1.83 -10.06
C HIS A 110 -8.57 -0.35 -10.18
N ALA A 111 -9.58 0.06 -10.94
CA ALA A 111 -9.83 1.48 -11.18
C ALA A 111 -11.32 1.73 -11.29
N GLY A 112 -11.81 2.77 -10.63
CA GLY A 112 -13.24 3.00 -10.42
C GLY A 112 -13.51 3.14 -8.93
N ASP A 113 -14.68 3.69 -8.59
CA ASP A 113 -15.08 3.87 -7.19
C ASP A 113 -15.52 2.52 -6.61
N ASP A 114 -14.66 1.91 -5.80
CA ASP A 114 -14.79 0.55 -5.33
C ASP A 114 -15.19 0.43 -3.86
N ALA A 115 -15.89 -0.65 -3.52
CA ALA A 115 -16.28 -0.96 -2.14
C ALA A 115 -15.80 -2.36 -1.74
N VAL A 116 -14.86 -2.43 -0.78
CA VAL A 116 -14.34 -3.69 -0.23
C VAL A 116 -14.75 -3.82 1.24
N THR A 117 -15.61 -4.79 1.55
CA THR A 117 -16.02 -5.10 2.93
C THR A 117 -15.56 -6.49 3.36
N LEU A 118 -14.79 -6.54 4.46
CA LEU A 118 -14.33 -7.76 5.11
C LEU A 118 -14.95 -7.84 6.51
N ASN A 119 -15.83 -8.81 6.76
CA ASN A 119 -16.54 -8.94 8.02
C ASN A 119 -16.35 -10.32 8.67
N ASP A 120 -16.16 -10.40 9.99
CA ASP A 120 -16.11 -11.67 10.72
C ASP A 120 -15.15 -12.70 10.09
N LEU A 121 -13.94 -12.24 9.75
CA LEU A 121 -12.99 -12.96 8.90
C LEU A 121 -11.68 -13.28 9.63
N ARG A 122 -11.19 -14.51 9.48
CA ARG A 122 -9.84 -14.89 9.94
C ARG A 122 -8.88 -15.06 8.77
N THR A 123 -7.82 -14.27 8.72
CA THR A 123 -6.78 -14.35 7.68
C THR A 123 -5.42 -14.79 8.25
N GLY A 124 -4.61 -15.37 7.37
CA GLY A 124 -3.31 -15.94 7.70
C GLY A 124 -2.19 -14.90 7.83
N ARG A 125 -1.12 -15.10 7.06
CA ARG A 125 0.09 -14.29 7.08
C ARG A 125 -0.08 -12.94 6.40
N VAL A 126 -0.95 -12.85 5.40
CA VAL A 126 -1.14 -11.61 4.64
C VAL A 126 -2.63 -11.37 4.43
N LEU A 127 -3.05 -10.17 4.75
CA LEU A 127 -4.27 -9.56 4.26
C LEU A 127 -3.83 -8.36 3.42
N GLN A 128 -4.18 -8.35 2.15
CA GLN A 128 -3.88 -7.25 1.24
C GLN A 128 -5.18 -6.79 0.58
N VAL A 129 -5.44 -5.49 0.63
CA VAL A 129 -6.49 -4.81 -0.12
C VAL A 129 -5.84 -3.65 -0.86
N ASN A 130 -6.05 -3.54 -2.17
CA ASN A 130 -5.66 -2.39 -2.97
C ASN A 130 -6.84 -2.03 -3.88
N THR A 131 -7.32 -0.79 -3.82
CA THR A 131 -8.48 -0.41 -4.63
C THR A 131 -8.09 0.36 -5.89
N GLY A 132 -7.02 1.16 -5.83
CA GLY A 132 -6.40 1.78 -7.01
C GLY A 132 -6.95 3.19 -7.25
N PRO A 133 -6.98 3.73 -8.48
CA PRO A 133 -7.55 5.04 -8.72
C PRO A 133 -9.09 5.01 -8.65
N GLY A 134 -9.67 5.87 -7.83
CA GLY A 134 -11.12 5.95 -7.61
C GLY A 134 -11.40 6.43 -6.19
N ASN A 135 -12.62 6.92 -5.91
CA ASN A 135 -12.98 7.19 -4.53
C ASN A 135 -13.43 5.88 -3.87
N ASP A 136 -12.57 5.27 -3.06
CA ASP A 136 -12.79 3.90 -2.60
C ASP A 136 -13.18 3.80 -1.12
N ASP A 137 -14.06 2.85 -0.81
CA ASP A 137 -14.49 2.50 0.53
C ASP A 137 -13.94 1.13 0.95
N ILE A 138 -13.07 1.09 1.96
CA ILE A 138 -12.50 -0.15 2.51
C ILE A 138 -12.92 -0.34 3.97
N GLY A 139 -13.73 -1.36 4.25
CA GLY A 139 -14.21 -1.68 5.59
C GLY A 139 -13.72 -3.04 6.11
N LEU A 140 -13.08 -3.06 7.27
CA LEU A 140 -12.71 -4.27 8.01
C LEU A 140 -13.39 -4.29 9.38
N THR A 141 -14.34 -5.19 9.57
CA THR A 141 -15.04 -5.34 10.86
C THR A 141 -14.84 -6.74 11.41
N LYS A 142 -14.44 -6.85 12.69
CA LYS A 142 -14.19 -8.14 13.37
C LYS A 142 -13.22 -9.04 12.62
N VAL A 143 -12.20 -8.44 12.00
CA VAL A 143 -11.19 -9.17 11.23
C VAL A 143 -10.02 -9.56 12.15
N SER A 144 -9.61 -10.83 12.10
CA SER A 144 -8.39 -11.29 12.76
C SER A 144 -7.33 -11.67 11.73
N ASN A 145 -6.23 -10.92 11.67
CA ASN A 145 -5.09 -11.19 10.79
C ASN A 145 -3.86 -11.57 11.62
N ARG A 146 -3.25 -12.72 11.30
CA ARG A 146 -2.08 -13.24 12.05
C ARG A 146 -0.74 -12.70 11.59
N GLY A 147 -0.68 -11.94 10.50
CA GLY A 147 0.57 -11.44 9.93
C GLY A 147 0.53 -9.96 9.59
N ALA A 148 0.70 -9.62 8.32
CA ALA A 148 0.61 -8.24 7.86
C ALA A 148 -0.76 -7.98 7.22
N ALA A 149 -1.44 -6.94 7.68
CA ALA A 149 -2.52 -6.29 6.96
C ALA A 149 -1.94 -5.07 6.22
N LEU A 150 -2.08 -5.07 4.90
CA LEU A 150 -1.65 -4.02 3.99
C LEU A 150 -2.91 -3.49 3.29
N ILE A 151 -3.27 -2.25 3.56
CA ILE A 151 -4.46 -1.61 3.01
C ILE A 151 -4.00 -0.38 2.25
N ASN A 152 -4.41 -0.27 0.99
CA ASN A 152 -4.14 0.87 0.12
C ASN A 152 -5.47 1.30 -0.49
N GLY A 153 -5.85 2.57 -0.34
CA GLY A 153 -6.92 3.20 -1.12
C GLY A 153 -6.43 3.32 -2.56
N GLY A 154 -5.73 4.39 -2.87
CA GLY A 154 -4.91 4.45 -4.06
C GLY A 154 -4.74 5.87 -4.53
N GLY A 155 -5.57 6.34 -5.44
CA GLY A 155 -5.61 7.75 -5.83
C GLY A 155 -7.05 8.23 -5.78
N HIS A 156 -7.26 9.55 -5.69
CA HIS A 156 -8.55 10.16 -5.31
C HIS A 156 -8.87 9.96 -3.83
N ASP A 157 -10.12 10.24 -3.42
CA ASP A 157 -10.51 10.42 -2.02
C ASP A 157 -11.00 9.09 -1.43
N ASP A 158 -10.18 8.49 -0.57
CA ASP A 158 -10.40 7.15 -0.04
C ASP A 158 -10.86 7.16 1.42
N SER A 159 -11.74 6.22 1.77
CA SER A 159 -12.23 6.01 3.14
C SER A 159 -11.92 4.61 3.64
N ILE A 160 -11.12 4.51 4.70
CA ILE A 160 -10.67 3.25 5.28
C ILE A 160 -11.16 3.15 6.72
N HIS A 161 -12.01 2.16 6.98
CA HIS A 161 -12.57 1.87 8.31
C HIS A 161 -12.09 0.51 8.82
N VAL A 162 -11.57 0.47 10.04
CA VAL A 162 -11.24 -0.79 10.73
C VAL A 162 -11.80 -0.79 12.15
N GLU A 163 -12.72 -1.70 12.42
CA GLU A 163 -13.44 -1.79 13.69
C GLU A 163 -13.40 -3.20 14.29
N ASP A 164 -13.38 -3.28 15.62
CA ASP A 164 -13.44 -4.53 16.39
C ASP A 164 -12.40 -5.59 15.98
N SER A 165 -11.26 -5.15 15.44
CA SER A 165 -10.33 -6.03 14.73
C SER A 165 -9.06 -6.34 15.52
N LYS A 166 -8.47 -7.50 15.23
CA LYS A 166 -7.23 -7.99 15.87
C LYS A 166 -6.18 -8.28 14.80
N LEU A 167 -5.26 -7.36 14.62
CA LEU A 167 -4.24 -7.41 13.57
C LEU A 167 -2.87 -7.65 14.19
N ASN A 168 -2.01 -8.39 13.50
CA ASN A 168 -0.62 -8.53 13.95
C ASN A 168 0.25 -7.36 13.49
N ARG A 169 0.02 -6.78 12.31
CA ARG A 169 0.64 -5.52 11.89
C ARG A 169 -0.31 -4.85 10.92
N LEU A 170 -0.42 -3.53 11.00
CA LEU A 170 -1.22 -2.76 10.06
C LEU A 170 -0.33 -1.73 9.37
N ARG A 171 -0.38 -1.73 8.04
CA ARG A 171 0.04 -0.60 7.23
C ARG A 171 -1.17 -0.14 6.42
N VAL A 172 -1.48 1.14 6.57
CA VAL A 172 -2.43 1.86 5.73
C VAL A 172 -1.64 2.86 4.89
N ASN A 173 -1.90 2.89 3.60
CA ASN A 173 -1.54 4.00 2.74
C ASN A 173 -2.86 4.57 2.22
N LEU A 174 -3.14 5.82 2.53
CA LEU A 174 -4.38 6.48 2.14
C LEU A 174 -4.38 6.64 0.62
N GLY A 175 -3.46 7.42 0.06
CA GLY A 175 -3.35 7.47 -1.39
C GLY A 175 -2.87 8.81 -1.93
N GLY A 176 -3.23 9.12 -3.17
CA GLY A 176 -3.37 10.50 -3.61
C GLY A 176 -4.70 11.07 -3.12
N GLY A 177 -5.26 12.04 -3.83
CA GLY A 177 -6.55 12.63 -3.47
C GLY A 177 -6.46 14.02 -2.84
N LEU A 178 -7.63 14.60 -2.64
CA LEU A 178 -7.82 15.87 -1.95
C LEU A 178 -8.17 15.66 -0.49
N GLU A 179 -8.92 14.62 -0.14
CA GLU A 179 -9.29 14.29 1.24
C GLU A 179 -9.42 12.78 1.43
N ASN A 180 -8.53 12.18 2.22
CA ASN A 180 -8.66 10.78 2.62
C ASN A 180 -9.02 10.64 4.10
N SER A 181 -9.62 9.52 4.46
CA SER A 181 -9.94 9.21 5.85
C SER A 181 -9.51 7.82 6.29
N LEU A 182 -8.95 7.74 7.49
CA LEU A 182 -8.72 6.52 8.24
C LEU A 182 -9.42 6.60 9.59
N ASP A 183 -10.38 5.69 9.83
CA ASP A 183 -10.97 5.43 11.14
C ASP A 183 -10.50 4.06 11.65
N LEU A 184 -9.72 4.06 12.73
CA LEU A 184 -9.42 2.86 13.50
C LEU A 184 -10.17 2.92 14.83
N LYS A 185 -11.12 2.01 15.01
CA LYS A 185 -11.95 1.93 16.21
C LYS A 185 -11.84 0.57 16.90
N GLN A 186 -11.70 0.56 18.22
CA GLN A 186 -11.75 -0.68 19.02
C GLN A 186 -10.81 -1.80 18.50
N THR A 187 -9.64 -1.39 18.00
CA THR A 187 -8.75 -2.26 17.24
C THR A 187 -7.45 -2.53 18.00
N SER A 188 -7.06 -3.81 18.05
CA SER A 188 -5.81 -4.25 18.68
C SER A 188 -4.78 -4.66 17.64
N ILE A 189 -3.60 -4.05 17.71
CA ILE A 189 -2.46 -4.28 16.82
C ILE A 189 -1.28 -4.79 17.65
N HIS A 190 -0.94 -6.07 17.52
CA HIS A 190 0.17 -6.68 18.29
C HIS A 190 1.55 -6.15 17.88
N GLY A 191 1.75 -5.92 16.60
CA GLY A 191 2.98 -5.37 16.03
C GLY A 191 2.86 -3.87 15.83
N GLY A 192 3.46 -3.37 14.76
CA GLY A 192 3.45 -1.94 14.46
C GLY A 192 2.24 -1.48 13.68
N LEU A 193 1.94 -0.19 13.83
CA LEU A 193 1.00 0.58 13.01
C LEU A 193 1.81 1.55 12.14
N ILE A 194 1.53 1.58 10.84
CA ILE A 194 2.05 2.57 9.92
C ILE A 194 0.88 3.16 9.14
N VAL A 195 0.79 4.50 9.11
CA VAL A 195 -0.17 5.25 8.30
C VAL A 195 0.61 6.24 7.45
N ASN A 196 0.30 6.32 6.15
CA ASN A 196 0.87 7.29 5.22
C ASN A 196 -0.26 7.95 4.42
N GLY A 197 -0.40 9.27 4.55
CA GLY A 197 -1.38 10.11 3.85
C GLY A 197 -0.97 10.47 2.43
N ARG A 198 0.22 11.07 2.28
CA ARG A 198 0.83 11.68 1.06
C ARG A 198 0.36 13.10 0.80
N GLN A 199 -0.59 13.31 -0.09
CA GLN A 199 -1.08 14.62 -0.54
C GLN A 199 -2.57 14.69 -0.23
N GLY A 200 -3.07 15.89 0.06
CA GLY A 200 -4.47 16.11 0.39
C GLY A 200 -4.64 16.42 1.87
N VAL A 201 -5.83 16.90 2.22
CA VAL A 201 -6.28 17.12 3.58
C VAL A 201 -6.72 15.78 4.16
N ASP A 202 -5.85 15.12 4.91
CA ASP A 202 -6.12 13.78 5.41
C ASP A 202 -6.70 13.80 6.83
N ARG A 203 -7.61 12.87 7.11
CA ARG A 203 -8.14 12.62 8.47
C ARG A 203 -7.68 11.27 8.99
N VAL A 204 -7.11 11.25 10.19
CA VAL A 204 -6.72 10.02 10.88
C VAL A 204 -7.31 10.01 12.28
N ASP A 205 -8.35 9.19 12.51
CA ASP A 205 -8.96 8.98 13.82
C ASP A 205 -8.56 7.61 14.40
N LEU A 206 -7.99 7.63 15.60
CA LEU A 206 -7.61 6.46 16.38
C LEU A 206 -8.41 6.46 17.69
N ASN A 207 -9.45 5.65 17.76
CA ASN A 207 -10.36 5.60 18.90
C ASN A 207 -10.39 4.21 19.56
N GLU A 208 -10.07 4.13 20.85
CA GLU A 208 -9.95 2.85 21.58
C GLU A 208 -8.96 1.87 20.93
N VAL A 209 -7.86 2.39 20.37
CA VAL A 209 -6.84 1.60 19.66
C VAL A 209 -5.71 1.16 20.60
N GLN A 210 -5.28 -0.09 20.49
CA GLN A 210 -4.16 -0.63 21.27
C GLN A 210 -3.04 -1.13 20.36
N VAL A 211 -1.88 -0.46 20.37
CA VAL A 211 -0.71 -0.87 19.59
C VAL A 211 0.43 -1.30 20.52
N GLN A 212 0.86 -2.55 20.38
CA GLN A 212 1.94 -3.10 21.20
C GLN A 212 3.33 -2.91 20.57
N GLY A 213 3.40 -2.69 19.26
CA GLY A 213 4.63 -2.36 18.54
C GLY A 213 4.78 -0.85 18.26
N PRO A 214 5.79 -0.46 17.46
CA PRO A 214 6.01 0.93 17.09
C PRO A 214 4.89 1.48 16.22
N THR A 215 4.50 2.72 16.47
CA THR A 215 3.55 3.46 15.63
C THR A 215 4.26 4.55 14.86
N ARG A 216 3.91 4.68 13.58
CA ARG A 216 4.31 5.82 12.76
C ARG A 216 3.15 6.33 11.92
N ILE A 217 2.88 7.62 12.02
CA ILE A 217 1.89 8.33 11.22
C ILE A 217 2.62 9.43 10.45
N ARG A 218 2.31 9.55 9.16
CA ARG A 218 2.75 10.65 8.30
C ARG A 218 1.59 11.06 7.41
N THR A 219 1.07 12.26 7.52
CA THR A 219 -0.09 12.69 6.73
C THR A 219 0.38 13.37 5.45
N GLY A 220 1.38 14.23 5.50
CA GLY A 220 2.17 14.62 4.33
C GLY A 220 2.00 16.09 3.97
N SER A 221 1.19 16.40 2.95
CA SER A 221 0.92 17.79 2.58
C SER A 221 -0.56 18.04 2.49
N GLY A 222 -1.04 19.11 3.10
CA GLY A 222 -2.46 19.42 3.26
C GLY A 222 -2.69 19.86 4.71
N ALA A 223 -3.83 20.49 4.98
CA ALA A 223 -4.21 20.82 6.35
C ALA A 223 -4.82 19.58 7.02
N ASP A 224 -3.99 18.74 7.63
CA ASP A 224 -4.37 17.41 8.10
C ASP A 224 -4.99 17.44 9.50
N ALA A 225 -5.90 16.50 9.78
CA ALA A 225 -6.55 16.36 11.09
C ALA A 225 -6.30 14.96 11.67
N ILE A 226 -5.58 14.90 12.79
CA ILE A 226 -5.30 13.67 13.51
C ILE A 226 -5.97 13.71 14.88
N ARG A 227 -6.80 12.71 15.18
CA ARG A 227 -7.46 12.54 16.47
C ARG A 227 -7.07 11.21 17.09
N ILE A 228 -6.69 11.22 18.37
CA ILE A 228 -6.29 10.03 19.12
C ILE A 228 -7.02 10.03 20.47
N VAL A 229 -7.90 9.06 20.68
CA VAL A 229 -8.78 9.01 21.86
C VAL A 229 -8.70 7.65 22.53
N ASP A 230 -8.61 7.64 23.86
CA ASP A 230 -8.69 6.46 24.70
C ASP A 230 -7.79 5.29 24.22
N SER A 231 -6.64 5.65 23.66
CA SER A 231 -5.76 4.74 22.94
C SER A 231 -4.47 4.46 23.71
N THR A 232 -3.86 3.30 23.46
CA THR A 232 -2.64 2.87 24.15
C THR A 232 -1.54 2.47 23.17
N PHE A 233 -0.35 3.02 23.37
CA PHE A 233 0.83 2.78 22.55
C PHE A 233 1.99 2.31 23.43
N SER A 234 2.40 1.04 23.26
CA SER A 234 3.35 0.39 24.17
C SER A 234 4.82 0.64 23.80
N ARG A 235 5.10 1.16 22.60
CA ARG A 235 6.45 1.40 22.08
C ARG A 235 6.54 2.82 21.53
N SER A 236 7.61 3.10 20.78
CA SER A 236 7.83 4.40 20.18
C SER A 236 6.62 4.82 19.34
N PHE A 237 6.19 6.06 19.52
CA PHE A 237 5.17 6.71 18.73
C PHE A 237 5.79 7.89 18.00
N ALA A 238 5.67 7.92 16.68
CA ALA A 238 6.14 9.03 15.87
C ALA A 238 5.02 9.52 14.96
N LEU A 239 4.73 10.81 15.02
CA LEU A 239 3.81 11.50 14.11
C LEU A 239 4.56 12.66 13.47
N ARG A 240 4.39 12.81 12.16
CA ARG A 240 4.80 13.99 11.40
C ARG A 240 3.63 14.40 10.53
N ALA A 241 3.08 15.59 10.75
CA ALA A 241 1.91 16.03 10.01
C ALA A 241 2.34 16.49 8.61
N GLY A 242 3.13 17.56 8.49
CA GLY A 242 4.02 17.80 7.37
C GLY A 242 3.98 19.23 6.86
N LEU A 243 3.35 19.47 5.72
CA LEU A 243 3.13 20.82 5.18
C LEU A 243 1.65 21.16 5.29
N GLY A 244 1.31 22.39 5.66
CA GLY A 244 -0.07 22.85 5.78
C GLY A 244 -0.46 23.04 7.24
N ASP A 245 -1.57 23.73 7.47
CA ASP A 245 -2.01 24.05 8.85
C ASP A 245 -2.63 22.80 9.50
N ASP A 246 -1.83 22.02 10.23
CA ASP A 246 -2.23 20.73 10.76
C ASP A 246 -2.89 20.83 12.14
N THR A 247 -3.78 19.88 12.47
CA THR A 247 -4.38 19.76 13.80
C THR A 247 -4.17 18.36 14.37
N LEU A 248 -3.59 18.29 15.57
CA LEU A 248 -3.45 17.08 16.36
C LEU A 248 -4.22 17.21 17.68
N GLU A 249 -5.20 16.34 17.87
CA GLU A 249 -5.93 16.21 19.12
C GLU A 249 -5.65 14.85 19.77
N ILE A 250 -5.25 14.87 21.05
CA ILE A 250 -4.97 13.67 21.83
C ILE A 250 -5.75 13.74 23.14
N GLU A 251 -6.60 12.75 23.40
CA GLU A 251 -7.45 12.66 24.58
C GLU A 251 -7.36 11.29 25.26
N GLY A 252 -7.22 11.26 26.59
CA GLY A 252 -7.35 10.04 27.40
C GLY A 252 -6.36 8.92 27.07
N SER A 253 -5.27 9.22 26.36
CA SER A 253 -4.41 8.23 25.73
C SER A 253 -3.09 8.02 26.48
N LYS A 254 -2.53 6.81 26.38
CA LYS A 254 -1.31 6.39 27.08
C LYS A 254 -0.19 5.99 26.13
N PHE A 255 0.99 6.56 26.33
CA PHE A 255 2.19 6.31 25.54
C PHE A 255 3.33 5.85 26.46
N ALA A 256 3.62 4.56 26.45
CA ALA A 256 4.64 3.95 27.31
C ALA A 256 6.06 4.05 26.76
N GLY A 257 6.21 4.33 25.45
CA GLY A 257 7.50 4.54 24.79
C GLY A 257 7.79 6.02 24.52
N ARG A 258 8.90 6.27 23.82
CA ARG A 258 9.25 7.61 23.32
C ARG A 258 8.21 8.11 22.32
N VAL A 259 7.74 9.33 22.53
CA VAL A 259 6.83 10.06 21.65
C VAL A 259 7.60 11.19 20.96
N SER A 260 7.42 11.28 19.64
CA SER A 260 7.90 12.38 18.81
C SER A 260 6.71 12.86 17.98
N LEU A 261 6.24 14.07 18.24
CA LEU A 261 5.20 14.73 17.45
C LEU A 261 5.84 15.94 16.77
N THR A 262 5.64 16.08 15.47
CA THR A 262 6.07 17.22 14.69
C THR A 262 4.89 17.67 13.83
N GLY A 263 4.46 18.92 13.94
CA GLY A 263 3.51 19.52 12.99
C GLY A 263 4.19 19.62 11.64
N GLY A 264 5.05 20.61 11.47
CA GLY A 264 6.00 20.69 10.39
C GLY A 264 6.18 22.13 9.93
N ASP A 265 5.94 22.38 8.65
CA ASP A 265 5.90 23.76 8.14
C ASP A 265 4.46 24.28 8.21
N ASP A 266 4.30 25.61 8.33
CA ASP A 266 3.02 26.33 8.48
C ASP A 266 2.48 26.35 9.93
N ILE A 267 1.18 26.60 10.16
CA ILE A 267 0.63 26.81 11.52
C ILE A 267 -0.04 25.54 12.02
N ASP A 268 0.55 24.92 13.04
CA ASP A 268 0.14 23.62 13.54
C ASP A 268 -0.45 23.72 14.94
N THR A 269 -1.60 23.09 15.16
CA THR A 269 -2.29 23.10 16.45
C THR A 269 -2.18 21.74 17.16
N LEU A 270 -1.75 21.75 18.42
CA LEU A 270 -1.77 20.58 19.30
C LEU A 270 -2.72 20.81 20.50
N VAL A 271 -3.73 19.96 20.63
CA VAL A 271 -4.62 19.91 21.80
C VAL A 271 -4.42 18.59 22.52
N GLU A 272 -3.94 18.64 23.77
CA GLU A 272 -3.80 17.45 24.62
C GLU A 272 -4.66 17.54 25.88
N THR A 273 -5.40 16.46 26.18
CA THR A 273 -6.25 16.37 27.39
C THR A 273 -6.13 15.00 28.05
N ASN A 274 -5.74 14.98 29.34
CA ASN A 274 -5.70 13.78 30.18
C ASN A 274 -4.85 12.61 29.63
N ASN A 275 -3.72 12.91 29.01
CA ASN A 275 -2.82 11.88 28.45
C ASN A 275 -1.70 11.48 29.41
N GLU A 276 -1.17 10.26 29.24
CA GLU A 276 0.01 9.76 29.96
C GLU A 276 1.17 9.55 28.99
N PHE A 277 2.23 10.36 29.11
CA PHE A 277 3.45 10.24 28.33
C PHE A 277 4.64 9.80 29.20
N ALA A 278 5.33 8.73 28.82
CA ALA A 278 6.55 8.31 29.51
C ALA A 278 7.79 9.17 29.15
N ASP A 279 7.93 9.53 27.87
CA ASP A 279 9.00 10.35 27.30
C ASP A 279 8.43 11.00 26.03
N ALA A 280 8.25 12.32 26.01
CA ALA A 280 7.61 13.02 24.90
C ALA A 280 8.40 14.24 24.45
N PHE A 281 8.45 14.43 23.14
CA PHE A 281 9.03 15.58 22.47
C PHE A 281 8.05 16.07 21.41
N PHE A 282 7.69 17.34 21.51
CA PHE A 282 6.78 18.03 20.59
C PHE A 282 7.55 19.19 19.96
N GLU A 283 7.44 19.32 18.64
CA GLU A 283 8.13 20.30 17.82
C GLU A 283 7.16 20.83 16.78
N ASP A 284 7.33 22.09 16.37
CA ASP A 284 6.52 22.73 15.33
C ASP A 284 5.02 22.65 15.63
N PHE A 285 4.60 23.24 16.76
CA PHE A 285 3.19 23.46 17.12
C PHE A 285 3.03 24.83 17.77
N GLU A 286 2.10 25.62 17.26
CA GLU A 286 1.65 26.90 17.80
C GLU A 286 0.54 26.66 18.83
N LEU A 287 0.94 26.67 20.12
CA LEU A 287 0.04 26.48 21.27
C LEU A 287 -0.77 27.73 21.64
#